data_AF-A0A948TRF5-F1
#
_entry.id   AF-A0A948TRF5-F1
#
_cell.length_a   1.000
_cell.length_b   1.000
_cell.length_c   1.000
_cell.angle_alpha   90.00
_cell.angle_beta   90.00
_cell.angle_gamma   90.00
#
_symmetry.space_group_name_H-M   'P 1'
#
loop_
_entity.id
_entity.type
_entity.pdbx_description
1 polymer ?
#
loop_
_entity_poly.entity_id
_entity_poly.type
_entity_poly.pdbx_seq_one_letter_code
_entity_poly.pdbx_strand_id
1 'polypeptide(L)'
;CHIPDWAKLLSKEEREQAVLAYLDNIVNRYKNSVSFWQVENEPFFPFGNCPKTDVNFLREEVALVKQIDPAHPVIITDTGEFSLWLKPSKIGDIVGTTMYSKVWLKELNSYFLSPFPPLSYYLRAKLINWVYGKKVQCLELQAEPWGPVLLYDLPLLEQEKSMDIYQFKKNIEFAKKTGWDTFYLWGVEWWYQMKSQKPEFWEEAKKLFI
;
A
#
# COMPACT_ATOMS: atom_id res chain seq x y z
N CYS A 1 9.43 -2.42 -6.66
CA CYS A 1 9.20 -3.78 -7.20
C CYS A 1 10.42 -4.64 -6.97
N HIS A 2 10.19 -5.94 -6.87
CA HIS A 2 11.22 -6.95 -6.72
C HIS A 2 11.05 -7.94 -7.88
N ILE A 3 12.00 -7.93 -8.83
CA ILE A 3 12.03 -8.92 -9.92
C ILE A 3 12.99 -10.04 -9.50
N PRO A 4 12.51 -11.28 -9.34
CA PRO A 4 13.37 -12.42 -9.01
C PRO A 4 14.50 -12.59 -10.03
N ASP A 5 15.66 -13.08 -9.59
CA ASP A 5 16.87 -13.17 -10.44
C ASP A 5 16.66 -13.97 -11.72
N TRP A 6 15.93 -15.09 -11.65
CA TRP A 6 15.62 -15.93 -12.83
C TRP A 6 14.78 -15.18 -13.87
N ALA A 7 13.91 -14.27 -13.43
CA ALA A 7 13.02 -13.53 -14.31
C ALA A 7 13.74 -12.38 -15.02
N LYS A 8 14.89 -11.91 -14.51
CA LYS A 8 15.66 -10.79 -15.11
C LYS A 8 16.16 -11.09 -16.53
N LEU A 9 16.32 -12.36 -16.88
CA LEU A 9 16.78 -12.79 -18.21
C LEU A 9 15.64 -13.05 -19.20
N LEU A 10 14.40 -13.12 -18.72
CA LEU A 10 13.22 -13.36 -19.55
C LEU A 10 12.85 -12.09 -20.33
N SER A 11 12.30 -12.30 -21.52
CA SER A 11 11.58 -11.29 -22.29
C SER A 11 10.35 -10.78 -21.52
N LYS A 12 9.77 -9.66 -21.96
CA LYS A 12 8.58 -9.10 -21.33
C LYS A 12 7.44 -10.12 -21.39
N GLU A 13 7.22 -10.72 -22.54
CA GLU A 13 6.16 -11.68 -22.82
C GLU A 13 6.30 -12.95 -21.96
N GLU A 14 7.52 -13.47 -21.82
CA GLU A 14 7.80 -14.62 -20.95
C GLU A 14 7.55 -14.30 -19.47
N ARG A 15 7.87 -13.08 -19.01
CA ARG A 15 7.55 -12.64 -17.64
C ARG A 15 6.05 -12.52 -17.42
N GLU A 16 5.35 -11.91 -18.36
CA GLU A 16 3.89 -11.74 -18.31
C GLU A 16 3.20 -13.12 -18.24
N GLN A 17 3.62 -14.07 -19.06
CA GLN A 17 3.14 -15.46 -18.98
C GLN A 17 3.43 -16.11 -17.63
N ALA A 18 4.64 -15.91 -17.09
CA ALA A 18 5.00 -16.45 -15.78
C ALA A 18 4.17 -15.82 -14.64
N VAL A 19 3.85 -14.52 -14.73
CA VAL A 19 2.98 -13.82 -13.78
C VAL A 19 1.55 -14.36 -13.86
N LEU A 20 0.98 -14.53 -15.06
CA LEU A 20 -0.36 -15.11 -15.21
C LEU A 20 -0.43 -16.55 -14.68
N ALA A 21 0.59 -17.37 -14.93
CA ALA A 21 0.69 -18.72 -14.37
C ALA A 21 0.81 -18.72 -12.84
N TYR A 22 1.55 -17.76 -12.28
CA TYR A 22 1.64 -17.57 -10.83
C TYR A 22 0.29 -17.16 -10.23
N LEU A 23 -0.40 -16.18 -10.83
CA LEU A 23 -1.72 -15.74 -10.40
C LEU A 23 -2.74 -16.88 -10.45
N ASP A 24 -2.77 -17.66 -11.52
CA ASP A 24 -3.68 -18.81 -11.65
C ASP A 24 -3.51 -19.80 -10.49
N ASN A 25 -2.26 -20.14 -10.17
CA ASN A 25 -1.96 -21.05 -9.06
C ASN A 25 -2.32 -20.48 -7.69
N ILE A 26 -1.99 -19.21 -7.42
CA ILE A 26 -2.23 -18.57 -6.13
C ILE A 26 -3.73 -18.35 -5.88
N VAL A 27 -4.46 -17.86 -6.88
CA VAL A 27 -5.89 -17.59 -6.75
C VAL A 27 -6.65 -18.90 -6.56
N ASN A 28 -6.36 -19.93 -7.36
CA ASN A 28 -7.01 -21.23 -7.18
C ASN A 28 -6.73 -21.83 -5.79
N ARG A 29 -5.53 -21.64 -5.25
CA ARG A 29 -5.15 -22.15 -3.93
C ARG A 29 -5.87 -21.45 -2.78
N TYR A 30 -6.03 -20.13 -2.83
CA TYR A 30 -6.47 -19.33 -1.66
C TYR A 30 -7.84 -18.66 -1.80
N LYS A 31 -8.56 -18.82 -2.92
CA LYS A 31 -9.89 -18.21 -3.12
C LYS A 31 -10.93 -18.49 -2.04
N ASN A 32 -10.76 -19.53 -1.23
CA ASN A 32 -11.68 -19.82 -0.10
C ASN A 32 -11.19 -19.28 1.26
N SER A 33 -10.10 -18.52 1.28
CA SER A 33 -9.37 -18.11 2.49
C SER A 33 -9.09 -16.60 2.54
N VAL A 34 -9.61 -15.83 1.58
CA VAL A 34 -9.35 -14.40 1.43
C VAL A 34 -10.66 -13.62 1.47
N SER A 35 -10.59 -12.32 1.76
CA SER A 35 -11.75 -11.41 1.66
C SER A 35 -11.71 -10.55 0.40
N PHE A 36 -10.53 -10.39 -0.21
CA PHE A 36 -10.27 -9.60 -1.41
C PHE A 36 -8.89 -9.95 -1.95
N TRP A 37 -8.65 -9.61 -3.22
CA TRP A 37 -7.36 -9.75 -3.89
C TRP A 37 -6.77 -8.38 -4.17
N GLN A 38 -5.56 -8.08 -3.71
CA GLN A 38 -4.82 -6.94 -4.25
C GLN A 38 -3.99 -7.43 -5.44
N VAL A 39 -4.15 -6.79 -6.60
CA VAL A 39 -3.32 -7.05 -7.79
C VAL A 39 -2.36 -5.88 -7.98
N GLU A 40 -1.06 -6.21 -7.92
CA GLU A 40 0.05 -5.26 -7.91
C GLU A 40 0.07 -4.28 -6.72
N ASN A 41 1.25 -3.72 -6.43
CA ASN A 41 1.39 -2.68 -5.40
C ASN A 41 1.70 -1.32 -6.02
N GLU A 42 0.79 -0.38 -5.85
CA GLU A 42 0.87 1.00 -6.36
C GLU A 42 1.36 1.08 -7.82
N PRO A 43 0.76 0.32 -8.76
CA PRO A 43 1.26 0.18 -10.13
C PRO A 43 1.36 1.49 -10.91
N PHE A 44 0.74 2.58 -10.47
CA PHE A 44 0.84 3.86 -11.19
C PHE A 44 1.92 4.80 -10.65
N PHE A 45 2.58 4.43 -9.57
CA PHE A 45 3.64 5.23 -8.97
C PHE A 45 5.03 4.70 -9.37
N PRO A 46 5.95 5.56 -9.84
CA PRO A 46 7.29 5.15 -10.20
C PRO A 46 8.15 4.93 -8.94
N PHE A 47 8.06 3.75 -8.33
CA PHE A 47 8.92 3.35 -7.21
C PHE A 47 10.20 2.67 -7.68
N GLY A 48 11.35 3.14 -7.18
CA GLY A 48 12.65 2.48 -7.36
C GLY A 48 13.00 2.23 -8.84
N ASN A 49 13.56 1.05 -9.12
CA ASN A 49 14.03 0.67 -10.47
C ASN A 49 13.00 -0.21 -11.21
N CYS A 50 11.73 0.19 -11.20
CA CYS A 50 10.67 -0.60 -11.80
C CYS A 50 10.41 -0.24 -13.26
N PRO A 51 10.11 -1.23 -14.11
CA PRO A 51 9.56 -0.96 -15.43
C PRO A 51 8.29 -0.12 -15.31
N LYS A 52 8.04 0.71 -16.33
CA LYS A 52 6.77 1.40 -16.44
C LYS A 52 5.65 0.37 -16.60
N THR A 53 4.59 0.54 -15.83
CA THR A 53 3.42 -0.35 -15.85
C THR A 53 2.76 -0.39 -17.21
N ASP A 54 2.55 -1.60 -17.71
CA ASP A 54 1.66 -1.86 -18.83
C ASP A 54 0.23 -1.98 -18.31
N VAL A 55 -0.58 -0.97 -18.61
CA VAL A 55 -1.97 -0.90 -18.12
C VAL A 55 -2.85 -1.94 -18.79
N ASN A 56 -2.50 -2.44 -19.98
CA ASN A 56 -3.27 -3.50 -20.63
C ASN A 56 -2.98 -4.83 -19.95
N PHE A 57 -1.71 -5.11 -19.64
CA PHE A 57 -1.36 -6.31 -18.89
C PHE A 57 -1.97 -6.30 -17.48
N LEU A 58 -1.93 -5.17 -16.77
CA LEU A 58 -2.60 -5.05 -15.47
C LEU A 58 -4.11 -5.37 -15.54
N ARG A 59 -4.79 -5.01 -16.65
CA ARG A 59 -6.19 -5.40 -16.84
C ARG A 59 -6.36 -6.89 -17.09
N GLU A 60 -5.41 -7.53 -17.76
CA GLU A 60 -5.39 -8.97 -17.99
C GLU A 60 -5.21 -9.72 -16.67
N GLU A 61 -4.28 -9.29 -15.82
CA GLU A 61 -4.07 -9.85 -14.47
C GLU A 61 -5.37 -9.79 -13.66
N VAL A 62 -6.01 -8.61 -13.63
CA VAL A 62 -7.28 -8.41 -12.92
C VAL A 62 -8.40 -9.25 -13.51
N ALA A 63 -8.49 -9.34 -14.85
CA ALA A 63 -9.49 -10.17 -15.50
C ALA A 63 -9.31 -11.65 -15.15
N LEU A 64 -8.08 -12.14 -15.10
CA LEU A 64 -7.76 -13.52 -14.72
C LEU A 64 -8.19 -13.81 -13.29
N VAL A 65 -7.83 -12.94 -12.33
CA VAL A 65 -8.22 -13.11 -10.92
C VAL A 65 -9.74 -13.18 -10.79
N LYS A 66 -10.47 -12.27 -11.44
CA LYS A 66 -11.95 -12.23 -11.40
C LYS A 66 -12.60 -13.41 -12.10
N GLN A 67 -11.96 -13.98 -13.12
CA GLN A 67 -12.42 -15.19 -13.79
C GLN A 67 -12.33 -16.41 -12.86
N ILE A 68 -11.22 -16.53 -12.13
CA ILE A 68 -10.97 -17.69 -11.25
C ILE A 68 -11.78 -17.58 -9.94
N ASP A 69 -11.91 -16.37 -9.41
CA ASP A 69 -12.57 -16.07 -8.15
C ASP A 69 -13.51 -14.85 -8.28
N PRO A 70 -14.71 -15.03 -8.86
CA PRO A 70 -15.67 -13.94 -9.00
C PRO A 70 -16.35 -13.54 -7.69
N ALA A 71 -16.15 -14.29 -6.60
CA ALA A 71 -16.80 -14.05 -5.32
C ALA A 71 -16.11 -12.95 -4.51
N HIS A 72 -14.81 -12.71 -4.73
CA HIS A 72 -14.03 -11.74 -3.97
C HIS A 72 -13.67 -10.52 -4.84
N PRO A 73 -13.76 -9.29 -4.28
CA PRO A 73 -13.42 -8.08 -5.02
C PRO A 73 -11.91 -7.97 -5.25
N VAL A 74 -11.53 -7.36 -6.37
CA VAL A 74 -10.14 -7.03 -6.66
C VAL A 74 -9.84 -5.57 -6.30
N ILE A 75 -8.78 -5.35 -5.53
CA ILE A 75 -8.26 -4.04 -5.14
C ILE A 75 -7.10 -3.67 -6.05
N ILE A 76 -7.10 -2.43 -6.53
CA ILE A 76 -5.92 -1.81 -7.14
C ILE A 76 -5.49 -0.65 -6.26
N THR A 77 -4.21 -0.66 -5.88
CA THR A 77 -3.62 0.36 -5.01
C THR A 77 -3.01 1.51 -5.80
N ASP A 78 -2.88 2.67 -5.14
CA ASP A 78 -2.13 3.81 -5.65
C ASP A 78 -1.75 4.74 -4.48
N THR A 79 -0.79 5.63 -4.71
CA THR A 79 -0.27 6.53 -3.67
C THR A 79 -1.34 7.44 -3.07
N GLY A 80 -1.29 7.59 -1.75
CA GLY A 80 -2.16 8.48 -0.98
C GLY A 80 -1.96 9.94 -1.29
N GLU A 81 -0.73 10.35 -1.52
CA GLU A 81 -0.35 11.76 -1.51
C GLU A 81 -0.48 12.37 -2.91
N PHE A 82 -0.18 11.62 -3.97
CA PHE A 82 -0.04 12.18 -5.32
C PHE A 82 -1.06 11.69 -6.35
N SER A 83 -1.95 10.76 -5.99
CA SER A 83 -2.97 10.24 -6.91
C SER A 83 -4.37 10.82 -6.67
N LEU A 84 -5.12 11.01 -7.75
CA LEU A 84 -6.56 11.26 -7.73
C LEU A 84 -7.38 9.95 -7.79
N TRP A 85 -6.70 8.80 -7.85
CA TRP A 85 -7.28 7.46 -7.85
C TRP A 85 -8.22 7.14 -9.03
N LEU A 86 -8.23 7.96 -10.08
CA LEU A 86 -9.06 7.75 -11.28
C LEU A 86 -8.64 6.49 -12.07
N LYS A 87 -7.32 6.20 -12.12
CA LYS A 87 -6.80 5.01 -12.81
C LYS A 87 -7.16 3.71 -12.09
N PRO A 88 -6.86 3.52 -10.79
CA PRO A 88 -7.24 2.30 -10.09
C PRO A 88 -8.77 2.08 -10.10
N SER A 89 -9.56 3.15 -9.99
CA SER A 89 -11.04 3.08 -10.05
C SER A 89 -11.59 2.48 -11.35
N LYS A 90 -10.87 2.59 -12.46
CA LYS A 90 -11.27 2.03 -13.76
C LYS A 90 -10.94 0.55 -13.91
N ILE A 91 -10.15 -0.03 -13.01
CA ILE A 91 -9.61 -1.39 -13.14
C ILE A 91 -10.13 -2.30 -12.01
N GLY A 92 -9.85 -1.96 -10.75
CA GLY A 92 -10.26 -2.75 -9.59
C GLY A 92 -11.66 -2.44 -9.10
N ASP A 93 -12.27 -3.33 -8.34
CA ASP A 93 -13.58 -3.14 -7.68
C ASP A 93 -13.51 -2.20 -6.48
N ILE A 94 -12.35 -2.15 -5.83
CA ILE A 94 -12.05 -1.25 -4.71
C ILE A 94 -10.75 -0.50 -5.03
N VAL A 95 -10.68 0.76 -4.60
CA VAL A 95 -9.42 1.52 -4.60
C VAL A 95 -8.75 1.34 -3.24
N GLY A 96 -7.55 0.78 -3.24
CA GLY A 96 -6.66 0.82 -2.10
C GLY A 96 -5.74 2.04 -2.18
N THR A 97 -5.36 2.60 -1.05
CA THR A 97 -4.37 3.67 -1.05
C THR A 97 -3.47 3.65 0.17
N THR A 98 -2.28 4.19 -0.01
CA THR A 98 -1.32 4.41 1.07
C THR A 98 -1.64 5.72 1.80
N MET A 99 -1.09 5.88 3.00
CA MET A 99 -1.21 7.11 3.79
C MET A 99 0.08 7.26 4.60
N TYR A 100 1.05 7.95 4.00
CA TYR A 100 2.34 8.21 4.58
C TYR A 100 2.49 9.68 4.92
N SER A 101 2.66 9.94 6.21
CA SER A 101 2.76 11.29 6.75
C SER A 101 4.14 11.88 6.55
N LYS A 102 5.20 11.11 6.83
CA LYS A 102 6.58 11.61 6.87
C LYS A 102 7.53 10.57 6.32
N VAL A 103 8.10 10.84 5.16
CA VAL A 103 8.94 9.90 4.42
C VAL A 103 10.26 10.55 4.03
N TRP A 104 11.29 9.74 3.84
CA TRP A 104 12.53 10.16 3.23
C TRP A 104 12.38 10.20 1.71
N LEU A 105 12.61 11.37 1.10
CA LEU A 105 12.67 11.52 -0.36
C LEU A 105 14.13 11.56 -0.80
N LYS A 106 14.53 10.57 -1.58
CA LYS A 106 15.92 10.42 -2.05
C LYS A 106 16.32 11.57 -2.97
N GLU A 107 15.39 12.06 -3.78
CA GLU A 107 15.58 13.13 -4.75
C GLU A 107 15.87 14.48 -4.07
N LEU A 108 15.30 14.69 -2.89
CA LEU A 108 15.50 15.91 -2.09
C LEU A 108 16.55 15.72 -0.98
N ASN A 109 17.05 14.50 -0.81
CA ASN A 109 17.92 14.10 0.29
C ASN A 109 17.42 14.62 1.66
N SER A 110 16.12 14.50 1.90
CA SER A 110 15.45 15.08 3.07
C SER A 110 14.16 14.36 3.43
N TYR A 111 13.73 14.55 4.68
CA TYR A 111 12.41 14.11 5.14
C TYR A 111 11.33 15.08 4.66
N PHE A 112 10.35 14.52 3.95
CA PHE A 112 9.18 15.22 3.47
C PHE A 112 8.00 14.92 4.38
N LEU A 113 7.34 15.98 4.85
CA LEU A 113 6.07 15.90 5.56
C LEU A 113 4.95 16.15 4.55
N SER A 114 4.04 15.19 4.43
CA SER A 114 2.87 15.29 3.57
C SER A 114 2.04 16.53 3.93
N PRO A 115 1.78 17.44 2.97
CA PRO A 115 1.03 18.68 3.23
C PRO A 115 -0.48 18.47 3.20
N PHE A 116 -0.95 17.27 2.88
CA PHE A 116 -2.35 16.98 2.62
C PHE A 116 -3.15 16.80 3.92
N PRO A 117 -4.20 17.59 4.18
CA PRO A 117 -5.05 17.44 5.37
C PRO A 117 -6.01 16.25 5.23
N PRO A 118 -6.60 15.71 6.33
CA PRO A 118 -7.53 14.58 6.25
C PRO A 118 -8.72 14.80 5.31
N LEU A 119 -9.18 16.06 5.20
CA LEU A 119 -10.27 16.45 4.32
C LEU A 119 -9.97 16.17 2.83
N SER A 120 -8.71 16.24 2.40
CA SER A 120 -8.36 15.96 1.00
C SER A 120 -8.58 14.49 0.64
N TYR A 121 -8.32 13.56 1.58
CA TYR A 121 -8.57 12.14 1.42
C TYR A 121 -10.08 11.87 1.37
N TYR A 122 -10.85 12.47 2.29
CA TYR A 122 -12.30 12.37 2.30
C TYR A 122 -12.93 12.83 0.97
N LEU A 123 -12.56 14.02 0.48
CA LEU A 123 -13.13 14.59 -0.74
C LEU A 123 -12.77 13.75 -1.99
N ARG A 124 -11.53 13.26 -2.08
CA ARG A 124 -11.12 12.36 -3.17
C ARG A 124 -11.91 11.04 -3.14
N ALA A 125 -12.12 10.45 -1.95
CA ALA A 125 -12.92 9.24 -1.83
C ALA A 125 -14.39 9.47 -2.23
N LYS A 126 -14.97 10.62 -1.85
CA LYS A 126 -16.32 11.01 -2.29
C LYS A 126 -16.42 11.18 -3.79
N LEU A 127 -15.41 11.78 -4.43
CA LEU A 127 -15.33 11.90 -5.88
C LEU A 127 -15.31 10.52 -6.55
N ILE A 128 -14.46 9.60 -6.08
CA ILE A 128 -14.38 8.24 -6.63
C ILE A 128 -15.71 7.50 -6.50
N ASN A 129 -16.35 7.58 -5.33
CA ASN A 129 -17.65 6.96 -5.12
C ASN A 129 -18.74 7.59 -6.01
N TRP A 130 -18.73 8.92 -6.17
CA TRP A 130 -19.72 9.61 -7.01
C TRP A 130 -19.57 9.29 -8.51
N VAL A 131 -18.33 9.21 -9.02
CA VAL A 131 -18.07 8.98 -10.45
C VAL A 131 -18.11 7.50 -10.82
N TYR A 132 -17.55 6.62 -9.98
CA TYR A 132 -17.32 5.21 -10.29
C TYR A 132 -18.11 4.24 -9.41
N GLY A 133 -18.79 4.71 -8.37
CA GLY A 133 -19.48 3.85 -7.40
C GLY A 133 -18.54 2.96 -6.58
N LYS A 134 -17.26 3.32 -6.45
CA LYS A 134 -16.24 2.48 -5.80
C LYS A 134 -15.87 2.97 -4.42
N LYS A 135 -15.67 2.02 -3.51
CA LYS A 135 -15.11 2.27 -2.17
C LYS A 135 -13.62 2.60 -2.30
N VAL A 136 -13.17 3.53 -1.45
CA VAL A 136 -11.74 3.80 -1.22
C VAL A 136 -11.41 3.41 0.22
N GLN A 137 -10.30 2.72 0.43
CA GLN A 137 -9.80 2.34 1.76
C GLN A 137 -8.29 2.47 1.86
N CYS A 138 -7.78 2.64 3.09
CA CYS A 138 -6.35 2.72 3.33
C CYS A 138 -5.78 1.31 3.53
N LEU A 139 -4.92 0.87 2.63
CA LEU A 139 -4.23 -0.43 2.70
C LEU A 139 -2.83 -0.35 3.30
N GLU A 140 -2.25 0.85 3.36
CA GLU A 140 -1.00 1.07 4.09
C GLU A 140 -1.07 2.40 4.83
N LEU A 141 -1.41 2.34 6.12
CA LEU A 141 -1.27 3.47 7.02
C LEU A 141 0.13 3.41 7.63
N GLN A 142 0.93 4.46 7.42
CA GLN A 142 2.28 4.53 7.94
C GLN A 142 2.29 4.37 9.46
N ALA A 143 2.90 3.30 9.93
CA ALA A 143 3.01 3.01 11.34
C ALA A 143 4.39 2.45 11.72
N GLU A 144 5.35 2.52 10.80
CA GLU A 144 6.78 2.31 11.01
C GLU A 144 7.61 3.47 10.43
N PRO A 145 8.90 3.57 10.78
CA PRO A 145 9.80 4.56 10.20
C PRO A 145 9.93 4.39 8.68
N TRP A 146 10.21 5.49 8.00
CA TRP A 146 10.65 5.51 6.61
C TRP A 146 11.91 6.35 6.51
N GLY A 147 13.01 5.76 6.05
CA GLY A 147 14.33 6.40 6.05
C GLY A 147 15.14 6.21 4.76
N PRO A 148 16.39 6.69 4.73
CA PRO A 148 17.29 6.57 3.57
C PRO A 148 17.77 5.15 3.26
N VAL A 149 17.66 4.24 4.23
CA VAL A 149 18.05 2.83 4.12
C VAL A 149 16.98 1.94 4.75
N LEU A 150 17.10 0.62 4.57
CA LEU A 150 16.20 -0.37 5.14
C LEU A 150 16.24 -0.35 6.68
N LEU A 151 15.11 -0.68 7.31
CA LEU A 151 14.91 -0.49 8.76
C LEU A 151 15.95 -1.19 9.63
N TYR A 152 16.43 -2.36 9.22
CA TYR A 152 17.44 -3.11 9.95
C TYR A 152 18.84 -2.46 9.91
N ASP A 153 19.12 -1.64 8.89
CA ASP A 153 20.35 -0.84 8.76
C ASP A 153 20.18 0.60 9.28
N LEU A 154 18.96 1.00 9.65
CA LEU A 154 18.62 2.37 10.01
C LEU A 154 18.81 2.57 11.52
N PRO A 155 19.73 3.45 11.98
CA PRO A 155 19.92 3.70 13.41
C PRO A 155 18.65 4.21 14.08
N LEU A 156 18.41 3.87 15.35
CA LEU A 156 17.18 4.23 16.06
C LEU A 156 16.92 5.75 16.08
N LEU A 157 17.96 6.57 16.29
CA LEU A 157 17.85 8.03 16.22
C LEU A 157 17.42 8.54 14.85
N GLU A 158 17.77 7.82 13.78
CA GLU A 158 17.34 8.14 12.42
C GLU A 158 15.89 7.69 12.18
N GLN A 159 15.51 6.51 12.69
CA GLN A 159 14.13 6.02 12.67
C GLN A 159 13.16 7.01 13.31
N GLU A 160 13.52 7.57 14.48
CA GLU A 160 12.71 8.54 15.21
C GLU A 160 12.45 9.85 14.44
N LYS A 161 13.23 10.15 13.39
CA LYS A 161 12.97 11.31 12.54
C LYS A 161 11.68 11.17 11.76
N SER A 162 11.30 9.98 11.31
CA SER A 162 10.03 9.75 10.59
C SER A 162 8.97 9.06 11.43
N MET A 163 9.35 8.38 12.52
CA MET A 163 8.43 7.69 13.40
C MET A 163 8.91 7.64 14.86
N ASP A 164 8.38 8.56 15.67
CA ASP A 164 8.35 8.44 17.12
C ASP A 164 6.92 8.11 17.60
N ILE A 165 6.74 7.86 18.90
CA ILE A 165 5.41 7.50 19.44
C ILE A 165 4.38 8.63 19.26
N TYR A 166 4.84 9.88 19.19
CA TYR A 166 3.97 11.02 18.94
C TYR A 166 3.46 11.03 17.49
N GLN A 167 4.36 10.80 16.53
CA GLN A 167 4.05 10.69 15.11
C GLN A 167 3.16 9.48 14.83
N PHE A 168 3.37 8.34 15.49
CA PHE A 168 2.47 7.19 15.43
C PHE A 168 1.04 7.59 15.82
N LYS A 169 0.87 8.15 17.02
CA LYS A 169 -0.45 8.60 17.51
C LYS A 169 -1.06 9.65 16.60
N LYS A 170 -0.25 10.58 16.08
CA LYS A 170 -0.68 11.59 15.12
C LYS A 170 -1.19 10.96 13.83
N ASN A 171 -0.56 9.91 13.31
CA ASN A 171 -1.01 9.18 12.12
C ASN A 171 -2.36 8.50 12.36
N ILE A 172 -2.54 7.87 13.52
CA ILE A 172 -3.82 7.27 13.91
C ILE A 172 -4.93 8.33 13.97
N GLU A 173 -4.68 9.46 14.64
CA GLU A 173 -5.67 10.54 14.75
C GLU A 173 -5.93 11.22 13.40
N PHE A 174 -4.93 11.32 12.53
CA PHE A 174 -5.10 11.79 11.16
C PHE A 174 -6.02 10.83 10.37
N ALA A 175 -5.76 9.53 10.43
CA ALA A 175 -6.54 8.49 9.78
C ALA A 175 -8.01 8.56 10.20
N LYS A 176 -8.29 8.60 11.51
CA LYS A 176 -9.66 8.76 12.05
C LYS A 176 -10.38 9.99 11.50
N LYS A 177 -9.68 11.12 11.33
CA LYS A 177 -10.25 12.37 10.81
C LYS A 177 -10.58 12.34 9.31
N THR A 178 -10.13 11.35 8.56
CA THR A 178 -10.54 11.19 7.15
C THR A 178 -11.99 10.71 7.02
N GLY A 179 -12.57 10.16 8.10
CA GLY A 179 -13.93 9.61 8.08
C GLY A 179 -14.06 8.29 7.32
N TRP A 180 -12.95 7.60 7.03
CA TRP A 180 -12.97 6.24 6.49
C TRP A 180 -13.15 5.20 7.60
N ASP A 181 -13.56 4.00 7.23
CA ASP A 181 -13.89 2.91 8.15
C ASP A 181 -12.84 1.78 8.19
N THR A 182 -11.93 1.75 7.22
CA THR A 182 -11.02 0.62 6.99
C THR A 182 -9.58 1.11 6.80
N PHE A 183 -8.69 0.66 7.67
CA PHE A 183 -7.26 0.97 7.66
C PHE A 183 -6.44 -0.28 7.98
N TYR A 184 -5.40 -0.51 7.19
CA TYR A 184 -4.38 -1.53 7.46
C TYR A 184 -3.10 -0.83 7.88
N LEU A 185 -2.58 -1.18 9.05
CA LEU A 185 -1.38 -0.58 9.61
C LEU A 185 -0.13 -1.24 9.04
N TRP A 186 0.76 -0.44 8.47
CA TRP A 186 2.06 -0.91 7.98
C TRP A 186 3.12 -0.68 9.06
N GLY A 187 3.50 -1.75 9.77
CA GLY A 187 4.53 -1.66 10.81
C GLY A 187 4.56 -2.73 11.90
N VAL A 188 3.70 -3.75 11.84
CA VAL A 188 3.58 -4.75 12.93
C VAL A 188 4.89 -5.49 13.24
N GLU A 189 5.66 -5.83 12.22
CA GLU A 189 6.96 -6.50 12.37
C GLU A 189 7.96 -5.59 13.08
N TRP A 190 7.99 -4.30 12.71
CA TRP A 190 8.82 -3.30 13.34
C TRP A 190 8.43 -3.07 14.81
N TRP A 191 7.14 -2.98 15.15
CA TRP A 191 6.71 -2.87 16.56
C TRP A 191 7.16 -4.06 17.39
N TYR A 192 7.03 -5.27 16.81
CA TYR A 192 7.44 -6.49 17.48
C TYR A 192 8.94 -6.51 17.76
N GLN A 193 9.77 -6.14 16.77
CA GLN A 193 11.21 -5.98 16.94
C GLN A 193 11.55 -4.91 17.98
N MET A 194 10.84 -3.79 17.98
CA MET A 194 11.05 -2.66 18.87
C MET A 194 10.54 -2.89 20.29
N LYS A 195 9.76 -3.93 20.55
CA LYS A 195 9.11 -4.18 21.84
C LYS A 195 10.07 -4.18 23.04
N SER A 196 11.32 -4.59 22.85
CA SER A 196 12.35 -4.60 23.91
C SER A 196 12.95 -3.21 24.22
N GLN A 197 12.90 -2.28 23.27
CA GLN A 197 13.55 -0.96 23.35
C GLN A 197 12.53 0.19 23.45
N LYS A 198 11.42 0.07 22.74
CA LYS A 198 10.32 1.03 22.61
C LYS A 198 8.97 0.30 22.70
N PRO A 199 8.64 -0.34 23.85
CA PRO A 199 7.40 -1.10 24.03
C PRO A 199 6.13 -0.26 23.81
N GLU A 200 6.23 1.07 23.89
CA GLU A 200 5.11 1.99 23.71
C GLU A 200 4.41 1.86 22.36
N PHE A 201 5.10 1.52 21.26
CA PHE A 201 4.46 1.29 19.97
C PHE A 201 3.56 0.04 20.00
N TRP A 202 4.07 -1.05 20.57
CA TRP A 202 3.33 -2.30 20.71
C TRP A 202 2.09 -2.13 21.60
N GLU A 203 2.25 -1.45 22.74
CA GLU A 203 1.14 -1.21 23.67
C GLU A 203 0.13 -0.20 23.14
N GLU A 204 0.55 0.78 22.35
CA GLU A 204 -0.39 1.71 21.70
C GLU A 204 -1.16 1.03 20.57
N ALA A 205 -0.50 0.25 19.72
CA ALA A 205 -1.14 -0.47 18.62
C ALA A 205 -2.21 -1.46 19.10
N LYS A 206 -1.97 -2.17 20.22
CA LYS A 206 -2.96 -3.09 20.82
C LYS A 206 -4.29 -2.43 21.14
N LYS A 207 -4.31 -1.13 21.44
CA LYS A 207 -5.55 -0.40 21.76
C LYS A 207 -6.47 -0.22 20.55
N LEU A 208 -5.97 -0.48 19.34
CA LEU A 208 -6.70 -0.31 18.09
C LEU A 208 -7.53 -1.55 17.70
N PHE A 209 -7.28 -2.71 18.32
CA PHE A 209 -7.85 -4.01 17.93
C PHE A 209 -8.77 -4.60 19.01
N ILE A 210 -9.46 -3.74 19.77
CA ILE A 210 -10.35 -4.12 20.88
C ILE A 210 -11.75 -4.44 20.35
#